data_AF-A0A356TPS4-F1
#
_entry.id   AF-A0A356TPS4-F1
#
_cell.length_a   1.000
_cell.length_b   1.000
_cell.length_c   1.000
_cell.angle_alpha   90.00
_cell.angle_beta   90.00
_cell.angle_gamma   90.00
#
_symmetry.space_group_name_H-M   'P 1'
#
loop_
_entity.id
_entity.type
_entity.pdbx_description
1 polymer ?
#
loop_
_entity_poly.entity_id
_entity_poly.type
_entity_poly.pdbx_seq_one_letter_code
_entity_poly.pdbx_strand_id
1 'polypeptide(L)'
;MPSRTLVAFAGACLLAACNFDQAGLDPPPRTLNFPIAVALSEPPGGGEPRHLFVANSNFDIHYNTGSLQSLDLERVHAIIASDCGGGSVDCVVPLSSDVVVSEVGVGSHVSAIDVSPRGDRIYLSVRSNRNLTFVDVDDGELRCDASIRDPGGSQDEDIPRCGDAFRRGQEGEVASERGLVLSDDPVGVTSGRLEDIGASAGAGDFVLMALRGGGVALFLDRDAGPGRQPELVHIATGFPEQLVNIQLQPGAGVAWLASQGSSALG
;
A
#
# COMPACT_ATOMS: atom_id res chain seq x y z
N MET A 1 5.85 30.28 60.02
CA MET A 1 6.87 30.22 58.96
C MET A 1 6.83 28.84 58.31
N PRO A 2 6.04 28.61 57.24
CA PRO A 2 6.06 27.34 56.53
C PRO A 2 7.05 27.36 55.37
N SER A 3 8.04 26.48 55.49
CA SER A 3 8.71 25.69 54.45
C SER A 3 8.72 26.24 53.01
N ARG A 4 9.79 26.94 52.64
CA ARG A 4 10.16 27.28 51.25
C ARG A 4 10.71 26.08 50.47
N THR A 5 10.77 24.89 51.09
CA THR A 5 11.44 23.70 50.54
C THR A 5 10.54 22.86 49.64
N LEU A 6 9.21 23.03 49.72
CA LEU A 6 8.24 22.23 48.95
C LEU A 6 8.05 22.70 47.50
N VAL A 7 8.41 23.94 47.16
CA VAL A 7 8.26 24.49 45.80
C VAL A 7 9.41 24.05 44.88
N ALA A 8 10.57 23.69 45.43
CA ALA A 8 11.74 23.30 44.64
C ALA A 8 11.62 21.91 43.99
N PHE A 9 10.83 21.00 44.58
CA PHE A 9 10.68 19.63 44.03
C PHE A 9 9.67 19.53 42.88
N ALA A 10 8.67 20.41 42.83
CA ALA A 10 7.68 20.40 41.74
C ALA A 10 8.23 20.97 40.42
N GLY A 11 9.21 21.88 40.47
CA GLY A 11 9.83 22.46 39.27
C GLY A 11 10.82 21.53 38.55
N ALA A 12 11.47 20.62 39.28
CA ALA A 12 12.46 19.71 38.70
C ALA A 12 11.82 18.54 37.92
N CYS A 13 10.58 18.14 38.25
CA CYS A 13 9.88 17.06 37.54
C CYS A 13 9.30 17.49 36.17
N LEU A 14 9.16 18.78 35.89
CA LEU A 14 8.64 19.28 34.60
C LEU A 14 9.71 19.34 33.50
N LEU A 15 11.01 19.36 33.85
CA LEU A 15 12.12 19.34 32.88
C LEU A 15 12.62 17.93 32.54
N ALA A 16 12.11 16.92 33.27
CA ALA A 16 12.32 15.51 32.98
C ALA A 16 11.04 14.83 32.45
N ALA A 17 10.07 15.62 31.98
CA ALA A 17 9.01 15.08 31.14
C ALA A 17 9.71 14.49 29.91
N CYS A 18 9.63 13.17 29.76
CA CYS A 18 10.17 12.45 28.60
C CYS A 18 9.80 13.22 27.34
N ASN A 19 10.80 13.55 26.53
CA ASN A 19 10.58 14.19 25.24
C ASN A 19 9.89 13.15 24.34
N PHE A 20 8.56 13.10 24.39
CA PHE A 20 7.72 12.19 23.60
C PHE A 20 7.70 12.57 22.11
N ASP A 21 8.32 13.71 21.75
CA ASP A 21 8.52 14.17 20.37
C ASP A 21 9.87 13.69 19.80
N GLN A 22 10.22 12.41 19.99
CA GLN A 22 11.24 11.81 19.13
C GLN A 22 10.60 11.61 17.76
N ALA A 23 10.96 12.46 16.80
CA ALA A 23 10.69 12.20 15.39
C ALA A 23 11.24 10.80 15.06
N GLY A 24 10.38 9.92 14.55
CA GLY A 24 10.83 8.58 14.19
C GLY A 24 11.76 8.62 12.99
N LEU A 25 12.33 7.46 12.63
CA LEU A 25 13.31 7.38 11.56
C LEU A 25 12.64 7.17 10.21
N ASP A 26 13.10 7.85 9.17
CA ASP A 26 12.71 7.50 7.81
C ASP A 26 13.47 6.25 7.32
N PRO A 27 12.84 5.40 6.50
CA PRO A 27 13.52 4.26 5.92
C PRO A 27 14.62 4.74 4.97
N PRO A 28 15.79 4.09 4.95
CA PRO A 28 16.80 4.34 3.93
C PRO A 28 16.22 4.13 2.53
N PRO A 29 16.41 5.05 1.59
CA PRO A 29 15.89 4.90 0.23
C PRO A 29 16.50 3.67 -0.45
N ARG A 30 15.74 3.07 -1.36
CA ARG A 30 16.14 1.93 -2.20
C ARG A 30 16.67 0.74 -1.40
N THR A 31 16.04 0.49 -0.25
CA THR A 31 16.34 -0.66 0.61
C THR A 31 15.10 -1.54 0.72
N LEU A 32 15.26 -2.86 0.64
CA LEU A 32 14.19 -3.79 0.95
C LEU A 32 14.11 -3.98 2.46
N ASN A 33 13.00 -3.55 3.06
CA ASN A 33 12.70 -3.76 4.46
C ASN A 33 11.39 -4.54 4.57
N PHE A 34 11.44 -5.79 5.04
CA PHE A 34 10.32 -6.74 5.06
C PHE A 34 9.46 -6.71 3.77
N PRO A 35 10.02 -7.04 2.58
CA PRO A 35 9.23 -7.19 1.37
C PRO A 35 8.16 -8.26 1.58
N ILE A 36 6.89 -7.88 1.44
CA ILE A 36 5.75 -8.76 1.77
C ILE A 36 4.95 -9.16 0.54
N ALA A 37 4.96 -8.33 -0.51
CA ALA A 37 4.24 -8.60 -1.74
C ALA A 37 4.92 -7.90 -2.92
N VAL A 38 4.73 -8.47 -4.11
CA VAL A 38 5.23 -7.92 -5.37
C VAL A 38 4.14 -8.00 -6.43
N ALA A 39 4.17 -7.07 -7.39
CA ALA A 39 3.30 -7.07 -8.56
C ALA A 39 4.06 -6.59 -9.79
N LEU A 40 3.66 -7.07 -10.97
CA LEU A 40 4.20 -6.63 -12.25
C LEU A 40 3.36 -5.48 -12.80
N SER A 41 4.00 -4.54 -13.49
CA SER A 41 3.27 -3.50 -14.24
C SER A 41 2.39 -4.10 -15.31
N GLU A 42 1.19 -3.55 -15.48
CA GLU A 42 0.26 -3.91 -16.54
C GLU A 42 0.36 -2.92 -17.72
N PRO A 43 1.00 -3.26 -18.85
CA PRO A 43 1.17 -2.34 -19.96
C PRO A 43 -0.15 -2.09 -20.70
N PRO A 44 -0.44 -0.84 -21.12
CA PRO A 44 -1.63 -0.53 -21.91
C PRO A 44 -1.70 -1.37 -23.20
N GLY A 45 -2.81 -2.09 -23.40
CA GLY A 45 -3.04 -2.90 -24.60
C GLY A 45 -2.40 -4.30 -24.59
N GLY A 46 -1.79 -4.71 -23.46
CA GLY A 46 -1.12 -6.00 -23.32
C GLY A 46 0.31 -5.98 -23.86
N GLY A 47 1.22 -6.67 -23.18
CA GLY A 47 2.65 -6.65 -23.48
C GLY A 47 3.48 -7.21 -22.33
N GLU A 48 4.80 -7.12 -22.45
CA GLU A 48 5.71 -7.52 -21.38
C GLU A 48 5.76 -6.43 -20.29
N PRO A 49 5.62 -6.81 -19.01
CA PRO A 49 5.83 -5.89 -17.89
C PRO A 49 7.23 -5.27 -17.93
N ARG A 50 7.30 -3.95 -17.74
CA ARG A 50 8.57 -3.20 -17.66
C ARG A 50 9.01 -2.94 -16.22
N HIS A 51 8.07 -2.96 -15.28
CA HIS A 51 8.35 -2.64 -13.88
C HIS A 51 7.90 -3.74 -12.93
N LEU A 52 8.68 -3.91 -11.85
CA LEU A 52 8.33 -4.71 -10.69
C LEU A 52 8.04 -3.77 -9.52
N PHE A 53 6.83 -3.84 -8.99
CA PHE A 53 6.47 -3.14 -7.78
C PHE A 53 6.73 -4.03 -6.56
N VAL A 54 7.38 -3.47 -5.55
CA VAL A 54 7.70 -4.17 -4.30
C VAL A 54 7.10 -3.40 -3.13
N ALA A 55 6.18 -4.06 -2.41
CA ALA A 55 5.61 -3.54 -1.18
C ALA A 55 6.44 -4.01 0.01
N ASN A 56 7.09 -3.06 0.67
CA ASN A 56 7.90 -3.24 1.86
C ASN A 56 7.07 -2.88 3.10
N SER A 57 6.89 -3.85 3.97
CA SER A 57 6.25 -3.64 5.27
C SER A 57 7.26 -3.01 6.23
N ASN A 58 6.79 -2.19 7.15
CA ASN A 58 7.57 -1.72 8.30
C ASN A 58 7.05 -2.44 9.55
N PHE A 59 7.07 -3.79 9.47
CA PHE A 59 6.42 -4.68 10.43
C PHE A 59 7.09 -4.64 11.81
N ASP A 60 8.39 -4.35 11.85
CA ASP A 60 9.16 -4.15 13.08
C ASP A 60 9.03 -2.72 13.64
N ILE A 61 8.22 -1.87 13.00
CA ILE A 61 7.94 -0.47 13.37
C ILE A 61 9.21 0.37 13.58
N HIS A 62 10.32 -0.01 12.95
CA HIS A 62 11.60 0.68 13.10
C HIS A 62 11.56 2.08 12.47
N TYR A 63 10.83 2.22 11.36
CA TYR A 63 10.70 3.47 10.62
C TYR A 63 9.30 4.11 10.77
N ASN A 64 9.15 5.32 10.24
CA ASN A 64 7.90 6.06 10.21
C ASN A 64 6.88 5.52 9.20
N THR A 65 7.33 4.73 8.22
CA THR A 65 6.55 4.34 7.05
C THR A 65 7.03 3.00 6.50
N GLY A 66 6.14 2.23 5.86
CA GLY A 66 6.57 1.23 4.88
C GLY A 66 6.91 1.93 3.56
N SER A 67 7.34 1.18 2.55
CA SER A 67 7.59 1.75 1.22
C SER A 67 7.01 0.91 0.09
N LEU A 68 6.66 1.59 -0.99
CA LEU A 68 6.35 1.00 -2.29
C LEU A 68 7.44 1.44 -3.26
N GLN A 69 8.15 0.47 -3.82
CA GLN A 69 9.23 0.69 -4.77
C GLN A 69 8.81 0.21 -6.15
N SER A 70 9.22 0.94 -7.19
CA SER A 70 9.14 0.54 -8.59
C SER A 70 10.53 0.26 -9.11
N LEU A 71 10.76 -0.95 -9.63
CA LEU A 71 12.04 -1.40 -10.15
C LEU A 71 11.95 -1.59 -11.67
N ASP A 72 12.96 -1.14 -12.42
CA ASP A 72 13.09 -1.39 -13.86
C ASP A 72 13.54 -2.83 -14.12
N LEU A 73 12.68 -3.64 -14.74
CA LEU A 73 12.94 -5.04 -15.04
C LEU A 73 13.99 -5.24 -16.14
N GLU A 74 14.10 -4.32 -17.10
CA GLU A 74 15.13 -4.36 -18.13
C GLU A 74 16.51 -4.18 -17.48
N ARG A 75 16.61 -3.25 -16.52
CA ARG A 75 17.86 -3.02 -15.78
C ARG A 75 18.22 -4.19 -14.88
N VAL A 76 17.26 -4.74 -14.13
CA VAL A 76 17.44 -5.94 -13.31
C VAL A 76 17.91 -7.11 -14.18
N HIS A 77 17.25 -7.33 -15.32
CA HIS A 77 17.61 -8.40 -16.24
C HIS A 77 19.03 -8.23 -16.78
N ALA A 78 19.43 -7.02 -17.17
CA ALA A 78 20.76 -6.74 -17.66
C ALA A 78 21.85 -7.05 -16.62
N ILE A 79 21.63 -6.68 -15.35
CA ILE A 79 22.57 -6.97 -14.25
C ILE A 79 22.66 -8.48 -14.02
N ILE A 80 21.52 -9.19 -14.00
CA ILE A 80 21.52 -10.65 -13.84
C ILE A 80 22.29 -11.31 -14.99
N ALA A 81 22.09 -10.87 -16.23
CA ALA A 81 22.77 -11.42 -17.40
C ALA A 81 24.29 -11.17 -17.38
N SER A 82 24.73 -9.99 -16.93
CA SER A 82 26.16 -9.62 -16.91
C SER A 82 26.90 -10.18 -15.70
N ASP A 83 26.29 -10.10 -14.52
CA ASP A 83 26.99 -10.27 -13.24
C ASP A 83 26.63 -11.60 -12.57
N CYS A 84 25.52 -12.22 -12.96
CA CYS A 84 24.99 -13.43 -12.34
C CYS A 84 25.01 -14.67 -13.25
N GLY A 85 25.67 -14.57 -14.40
CA GLY A 85 25.95 -15.72 -15.26
C GLY A 85 26.93 -16.72 -14.61
N GLY A 86 26.87 -17.99 -15.03
CA GLY A 86 27.92 -18.97 -14.73
C GLY A 86 27.81 -19.75 -13.42
N GLY A 87 26.67 -19.72 -12.72
CA GLY A 87 26.43 -20.55 -11.53
C GLY A 87 26.95 -19.96 -10.22
N SER A 88 27.23 -18.66 -10.18
CA SER A 88 27.55 -17.94 -8.94
C SER A 88 26.32 -17.91 -8.02
N VAL A 89 26.48 -18.40 -6.79
CA VAL A 89 25.44 -18.35 -5.74
C VAL A 89 25.41 -17.01 -4.99
N ASP A 90 26.42 -16.15 -5.21
CA ASP A 90 26.58 -14.85 -4.54
C ASP A 90 26.19 -13.67 -5.44
N CYS A 91 25.31 -13.90 -6.41
CA CYS A 91 24.73 -12.84 -7.24
C CYS A 91 23.89 -11.89 -6.38
N VAL A 92 24.24 -10.60 -6.41
CA VAL A 92 23.48 -9.53 -5.76
C VAL A 92 23.16 -8.47 -6.81
N VAL A 93 21.87 -8.21 -7.02
CA VAL A 93 21.42 -7.07 -7.82
C VAL A 93 21.37 -5.84 -6.91
N PRO A 94 22.23 -4.83 -7.09
CA PRO A 94 22.18 -3.63 -6.27
C PRO A 94 20.91 -2.84 -6.56
N LEU A 95 20.27 -2.32 -5.52
CA LEU A 95 19.11 -1.43 -5.62
C LEU A 95 19.59 0.02 -5.77
N SER A 96 20.31 0.27 -6.84
CA SER A 96 20.80 1.60 -7.20
C SER A 96 19.71 2.43 -7.89
N SER A 97 19.97 3.72 -8.10
CA SER A 97 19.01 4.66 -8.68
C SER A 97 18.65 4.37 -10.15
N ASP A 98 19.42 3.54 -10.84
CA ASP A 98 19.12 3.02 -12.17
C ASP A 98 18.23 1.77 -12.14
N VAL A 99 18.13 1.09 -10.99
CA VAL A 99 17.25 -0.06 -10.79
C VAL A 99 15.93 0.37 -10.15
N VAL A 100 15.97 1.15 -9.07
CA VAL A 100 14.77 1.66 -8.40
C VAL A 100 14.40 3.01 -9.00
N VAL A 101 13.42 3.01 -9.89
CA VAL A 101 13.00 4.20 -10.67
C VAL A 101 12.15 5.16 -9.85
N SER A 102 11.40 4.65 -8.87
CA SER A 102 10.53 5.45 -8.02
C SER A 102 10.28 4.77 -6.69
N GLU A 103 10.08 5.57 -5.64
CA GLU A 103 9.77 5.08 -4.30
C GLU A 103 8.87 6.07 -3.56
N VAL A 104 7.83 5.56 -2.88
CA VAL A 104 6.94 6.35 -2.03
C VAL A 104 6.66 5.64 -0.70
N GLY A 105 6.40 6.42 0.34
CA GLY A 105 6.09 5.95 1.68
C GLY A 105 4.63 5.59 1.82
N VAL A 106 4.34 4.38 2.29
CA VAL A 106 2.99 3.85 2.51
C VAL A 106 2.83 3.40 3.96
N GLY A 107 1.60 3.08 4.40
CA GLY A 107 1.37 2.73 5.80
C GLY A 107 2.21 1.53 6.28
N SER A 108 2.61 1.51 7.55
CA SER A 108 3.64 0.59 8.06
C SER A 108 3.31 -0.89 7.98
N HIS A 109 2.04 -1.27 7.87
CA HIS A 109 1.62 -2.68 7.88
C HIS A 109 0.96 -3.09 6.56
N VAL A 110 1.56 -2.74 5.42
CA VAL A 110 1.12 -3.27 4.12
C VAL A 110 1.08 -4.81 4.19
N SER A 111 0.01 -5.39 3.66
CA SER A 111 -0.22 -6.84 3.61
C SER A 111 -0.40 -7.40 2.20
N ALA A 112 -0.87 -6.60 1.25
CA ALA A 112 -1.06 -7.01 -0.13
C ALA A 112 -1.00 -5.82 -1.08
N ILE A 113 -0.67 -6.11 -2.34
CA ILE A 113 -0.60 -5.19 -3.47
C ILE A 113 -1.36 -5.78 -4.65
N ASP A 114 -2.00 -4.92 -5.44
CA ASP A 114 -2.53 -5.28 -6.75
C ASP A 114 -2.39 -4.10 -7.72
N VAL A 115 -2.12 -4.37 -8.99
CA VAL A 115 -1.99 -3.37 -10.06
C VAL A 115 -3.30 -3.34 -10.85
N SER A 116 -3.83 -2.16 -11.11
CA SER A 116 -5.08 -2.04 -11.86
C SER A 116 -4.92 -2.63 -13.26
N PRO A 117 -6.00 -3.19 -13.85
CA PRO A 117 -5.96 -3.67 -15.23
C PRO A 117 -5.57 -2.60 -16.26
N ARG A 118 -5.68 -1.31 -15.91
CA ARG A 118 -5.28 -0.19 -16.77
C ARG A 118 -3.81 0.20 -16.57
N GLY A 119 -3.14 -0.31 -15.54
CA GLY A 119 -1.72 -0.12 -15.26
C GLY A 119 -1.35 1.22 -14.61
N ASP A 120 -2.34 2.08 -14.35
CA ASP A 120 -2.15 3.44 -13.86
C ASP A 120 -2.42 3.60 -12.35
N ARG A 121 -2.77 2.50 -11.68
CA ARG A 121 -3.10 2.47 -10.25
C ARG A 121 -2.47 1.25 -9.60
N ILE A 122 -1.95 1.45 -8.39
CA ILE A 122 -1.61 0.39 -7.46
C ILE A 122 -2.54 0.50 -6.26
N TYR A 123 -3.14 -0.62 -5.85
CA TYR A 123 -3.96 -0.73 -4.67
C TYR A 123 -3.23 -1.51 -3.59
N LEU A 124 -3.34 -1.05 -2.34
CA LEU A 124 -2.66 -1.60 -1.19
C LEU A 124 -3.67 -1.84 -0.07
N SER A 125 -3.57 -3.01 0.56
CA SER A 125 -4.16 -3.24 1.88
C SER A 125 -3.11 -2.93 2.94
N VAL A 126 -3.48 -2.09 3.91
CA VAL A 126 -2.63 -1.74 5.05
C VAL A 126 -3.39 -2.12 6.32
N ARG A 127 -2.86 -3.08 7.08
CA ARG A 127 -3.49 -3.51 8.33
C ARG A 127 -3.57 -2.36 9.32
N SER A 128 -4.61 -2.39 10.16
CA SER A 128 -4.93 -1.34 11.13
C SER A 128 -5.26 0.03 10.50
N ASN A 129 -5.18 0.16 9.18
CA ASN A 129 -5.70 1.28 8.42
C ASN A 129 -7.00 0.85 7.75
N ARG A 130 -8.14 1.34 8.23
CA ARG A 130 -9.48 0.90 7.77
C ARG A 130 -9.89 1.63 6.49
N ASN A 131 -9.04 1.57 5.48
CA ASN A 131 -9.24 2.16 4.17
C ASN A 131 -8.47 1.40 3.09
N LEU A 132 -8.86 1.63 1.86
CA LEU A 132 -8.07 1.29 0.68
C LEU A 132 -6.98 2.35 0.52
N THR A 133 -5.72 1.94 0.48
CA THR A 133 -4.62 2.83 0.07
C THR A 133 -4.39 2.63 -1.43
N PHE A 134 -4.17 3.70 -2.18
CA PHE A 134 -3.91 3.62 -3.62
C PHE A 134 -2.80 4.60 -4.04
N VAL A 135 -2.15 4.34 -5.16
CA VAL A 135 -1.04 5.14 -5.71
C VAL A 135 -1.23 5.27 -7.22
N ASP A 136 -1.06 6.48 -7.77
CA ASP A 136 -1.03 6.71 -9.22
C ASP A 136 0.30 6.21 -9.80
N VAL A 137 0.25 5.60 -10.99
CA VAL A 137 1.41 5.08 -11.71
C VAL A 137 1.47 5.67 -13.11
N ASP A 138 2.64 6.15 -13.49
CA ASP A 138 2.94 6.68 -14.83
C ASP A 138 4.30 6.15 -15.29
N ASP A 139 4.30 5.11 -16.13
CA ASP A 139 5.52 4.41 -16.59
C ASP A 139 6.51 4.08 -15.47
N GLY A 140 6.00 3.48 -14.38
CA GLY A 140 6.81 3.12 -13.21
C GLY A 140 7.08 4.26 -12.22
N GLU A 141 6.76 5.51 -12.56
CA GLU A 141 6.76 6.63 -11.62
C GLU A 141 5.56 6.53 -10.67
N LEU A 142 5.81 6.61 -9.37
CA LEU A 142 4.79 6.49 -8.32
C LEU A 142 4.40 7.88 -7.81
N ARG A 143 3.10 8.19 -7.81
CA ARG A 143 2.58 9.49 -7.38
C ARG A 143 1.49 9.33 -6.33
N CYS A 144 1.60 10.07 -5.22
CA CYS A 144 0.60 10.05 -4.15
C CYS A 144 0.48 11.36 -3.35
N ASP A 145 0.56 12.51 -4.04
CA ASP A 145 0.58 13.88 -3.49
C ASP A 145 1.29 13.97 -2.14
N ALA A 146 2.62 13.85 -2.19
CA ALA A 146 3.50 13.88 -1.03
C ALA A 146 3.52 15.27 -0.36
N SER A 147 2.48 15.55 0.42
CA SER A 147 2.34 16.73 1.26
C SER A 147 3.06 16.58 2.60
N ILE A 148 3.50 15.36 2.94
CA ILE A 148 4.18 15.05 4.20
C ILE A 148 5.65 14.76 3.89
N ARG A 149 6.48 15.79 4.04
CA ARG A 149 7.94 15.66 4.17
C ARG A 149 8.30 15.86 5.64
N ASP A 150 9.26 15.10 6.16
CA ASP A 150 9.65 15.24 7.56
C ASP A 150 10.26 16.64 7.80
N PRO A 151 9.78 17.43 8.78
CA PRO A 151 10.31 18.77 9.05
C PRO A 151 11.79 18.82 9.51
N GLY A 152 12.45 17.66 9.68
CA GLY A 152 13.86 17.56 10.10
C GLY A 152 14.76 16.70 9.21
N GLY A 153 14.25 16.11 8.13
CA GLY A 153 15.02 15.24 7.23
C GLY A 153 15.86 15.99 6.21
N SER A 154 16.93 15.35 5.72
CA SER A 154 17.69 15.88 4.59
C SER A 154 16.84 15.75 3.33
N GLN A 155 16.46 16.89 2.75
CA GLN A 155 15.47 16.99 1.66
C GLN A 155 15.73 16.10 0.42
N ASP A 156 16.93 15.55 0.27
CA ASP A 156 17.35 14.74 -0.89
C ASP A 156 17.32 13.21 -0.63
N GLU A 157 17.15 12.75 0.61
CA GLU A 157 17.14 11.30 0.95
C GLU A 157 15.81 10.78 1.53
N ASP A 158 14.86 11.68 1.82
CA ASP A 158 13.59 11.29 2.44
C ASP A 158 12.62 10.70 1.41
N ILE A 159 12.06 9.53 1.72
CA ILE A 159 11.01 8.91 0.90
C ILE A 159 9.71 9.72 1.04
N PRO A 160 9.13 10.25 -0.06
CA PRO A 160 7.89 11.03 0.00
C PRO A 160 6.71 10.17 0.49
N ARG A 161 6.00 10.57 1.55
CA ARG A 161 4.93 9.77 2.15
C ARG A 161 3.55 10.10 1.55
N CYS A 162 2.77 9.07 1.22
CA CYS A 162 1.41 9.22 0.72
C CYS A 162 0.48 9.77 1.80
N GLY A 163 -0.20 10.88 1.48
CA GLY A 163 -1.15 11.54 2.38
C GLY A 163 -2.56 10.91 2.35
N ASP A 164 -3.47 11.48 3.12
CA ASP A 164 -4.85 10.98 3.23
C ASP A 164 -5.66 11.10 1.93
N ALA A 165 -5.24 11.96 0.99
CA ALA A 165 -5.85 12.03 -0.35
C ALA A 165 -5.74 10.72 -1.15
N PHE A 166 -4.81 9.85 -0.76
CA PHE A 166 -4.52 8.54 -1.37
C PHE A 166 -5.02 7.37 -0.51
N ARG A 167 -5.99 7.66 0.37
CA ARG A 167 -6.67 6.69 1.24
C ARG A 167 -8.17 6.88 1.16
N ARG A 168 -8.91 5.78 1.02
CA ARG A 168 -10.38 5.81 0.95
C ARG A 168 -11.03 4.80 1.86
N GLY A 169 -11.71 5.32 2.88
CA GLY A 169 -12.55 4.54 3.77
C GLY A 169 -14.02 4.71 3.40
N GLN A 170 -14.79 5.20 4.35
CA GLN A 170 -16.25 5.32 4.27
C GLN A 170 -16.72 6.77 4.03
N GLU A 171 -15.81 7.69 3.71
CA GLU A 171 -16.07 9.14 3.58
C GLU A 171 -16.85 9.52 2.30
N GLY A 172 -17.32 8.54 1.52
CA GLY A 172 -18.09 8.74 0.29
C GLY A 172 -19.59 8.90 0.51
N GLU A 173 -20.26 9.53 -0.46
CA GLU A 173 -21.71 9.72 -0.48
C GLU A 173 -22.44 8.37 -0.46
N VAL A 174 -22.06 7.44 -1.34
CA VAL A 174 -22.70 6.11 -1.41
C VAL A 174 -22.54 5.34 -0.10
N ALA A 175 -21.35 5.36 0.50
CA ALA A 175 -21.11 4.68 1.77
C ALA A 175 -21.97 5.26 2.90
N SER A 176 -22.08 6.59 2.94
CA SER A 176 -22.89 7.31 3.94
C SER A 176 -24.39 7.02 3.78
N GLU A 177 -24.92 7.11 2.56
CA GLU A 177 -26.34 6.83 2.27
C GLU A 177 -26.73 5.39 2.58
N ARG A 178 -25.82 4.44 2.32
CA ARG A 178 -26.03 3.01 2.56
C ARG A 178 -25.69 2.58 3.99
N GLY A 179 -25.18 3.47 4.83
CA GLY A 179 -24.73 3.15 6.19
C GLY A 179 -23.64 2.08 6.22
N LEU A 180 -22.72 2.08 5.25
CA LEU A 180 -21.61 1.12 5.20
C LEU A 180 -20.58 1.48 6.27
N VAL A 181 -20.10 0.45 6.98
CA VAL A 181 -19.08 0.62 8.02
C VAL A 181 -17.88 -0.27 7.72
N LEU A 182 -16.74 0.36 7.44
CA LEU A 182 -15.48 -0.34 7.21
C LEU A 182 -14.75 -0.52 8.55
N SER A 183 -15.14 -1.55 9.32
CA SER A 183 -14.72 -1.70 10.73
C SER A 183 -13.67 -2.76 11.00
N ASP A 184 -13.00 -3.30 9.99
CA ASP A 184 -12.13 -4.45 10.15
C ASP A 184 -10.83 -4.28 9.35
N ASP A 185 -9.81 -5.07 9.69
CA ASP A 185 -8.47 -4.97 9.15
C ASP A 185 -8.44 -5.47 7.69
N PRO A 186 -7.98 -4.62 6.75
CA PRO A 186 -7.63 -5.09 5.41
C PRO A 186 -6.52 -6.13 5.46
N VAL A 187 -6.65 -7.19 4.66
CA VAL A 187 -5.67 -8.29 4.60
C VAL A 187 -5.31 -8.71 3.18
N GLY A 188 -6.15 -8.39 2.20
CA GLY A 188 -5.92 -8.70 0.79
C GLY A 188 -6.61 -7.69 -0.10
N VAL A 189 -6.11 -7.54 -1.32
CA VAL A 189 -6.68 -6.65 -2.34
C VAL A 189 -6.54 -7.30 -3.71
N THR A 190 -7.54 -7.14 -4.56
CA THR A 190 -7.52 -7.54 -5.97
C THR A 190 -8.46 -6.62 -6.76
N SER A 191 -8.21 -6.44 -8.04
CA SER A 191 -8.92 -5.53 -8.91
C SER A 191 -9.23 -6.18 -10.25
N GLY A 192 -10.22 -5.63 -10.94
CA GLY A 192 -10.68 -6.10 -12.24
C GLY A 192 -11.37 -4.96 -13.00
N ARG A 193 -11.68 -5.18 -14.27
CA ARG A 193 -12.37 -4.15 -15.06
C ARG A 193 -13.86 -4.20 -14.78
N LEU A 194 -14.51 -3.05 -14.72
CA LEU A 194 -15.97 -3.00 -14.57
C LEU A 194 -16.70 -3.67 -15.74
N GLU A 195 -16.11 -3.65 -16.93
CA GLU A 195 -16.67 -4.34 -18.11
C GLU A 195 -16.67 -5.87 -17.97
N ASP A 196 -15.75 -6.45 -17.17
CA ASP A 196 -15.70 -7.90 -16.91
C ASP A 196 -16.92 -8.38 -16.09
N ILE A 197 -17.58 -7.46 -15.38
CA ILE A 197 -18.78 -7.73 -14.58
C ILE A 197 -20.04 -7.07 -15.17
N GLY A 198 -20.00 -6.70 -16.46
CA GLY A 198 -21.17 -6.27 -17.23
C GLY A 198 -21.42 -4.76 -17.28
N ALA A 199 -20.49 -3.92 -16.84
CA ALA A 199 -20.56 -2.49 -17.12
C ALA A 199 -20.22 -2.17 -18.58
N SER A 200 -20.43 -0.92 -18.99
CA SER A 200 -20.01 -0.45 -20.32
C SER A 200 -18.50 -0.49 -20.48
N ALA A 201 -18.03 -0.72 -21.71
CA ALA A 201 -16.60 -0.72 -22.00
C ALA A 201 -15.95 0.60 -21.56
N GLY A 202 -14.81 0.50 -20.87
CA GLY A 202 -14.11 1.67 -20.33
C GLY A 202 -14.80 2.36 -19.15
N ALA A 203 -15.73 1.70 -18.45
CA ALA A 203 -16.38 2.24 -17.24
C ALA A 203 -15.45 2.37 -16.01
N GLY A 204 -14.18 1.99 -16.15
CA GLY A 204 -13.15 1.98 -15.11
C GLY A 204 -12.97 0.60 -14.47
N ASP A 205 -12.41 0.59 -13.26
CA ASP A 205 -12.06 -0.62 -12.53
C ASP A 205 -12.91 -0.79 -11.27
N PHE A 206 -12.94 -2.01 -10.75
CA PHE A 206 -13.40 -2.29 -9.40
C PHE A 206 -12.26 -2.85 -8.57
N VAL A 207 -12.33 -2.64 -7.27
CA VAL A 207 -11.37 -3.18 -6.30
C VAL A 207 -12.13 -3.93 -5.23
N LEU A 208 -11.73 -5.17 -4.97
CA LEU A 208 -12.18 -5.98 -3.86
C LEU A 208 -11.09 -6.01 -2.79
N MET A 209 -11.45 -5.63 -1.58
CA MET A 209 -10.56 -5.66 -0.42
C MET A 209 -11.12 -6.62 0.62
N ALA A 210 -10.38 -7.68 0.91
CA ALA A 210 -10.73 -8.64 1.95
C ALA A 210 -10.44 -8.05 3.34
N LEU A 211 -11.37 -8.29 4.26
CA LEU A 211 -11.35 -7.84 5.64
C LEU A 211 -11.24 -9.05 6.58
N ARG A 212 -10.36 -8.99 7.57
CA ARG A 212 -9.98 -10.15 8.38
C ARG A 212 -11.18 -10.91 8.98
N GLY A 213 -12.22 -10.24 9.45
CA GLY A 213 -13.42 -10.83 10.05
C GLY A 213 -14.52 -11.23 9.07
N GLY A 214 -14.16 -11.61 7.84
CA GLY A 214 -15.10 -12.25 6.90
C GLY A 214 -15.96 -11.28 6.10
N GLY A 215 -15.44 -10.06 5.87
CA GLY A 215 -16.02 -9.07 4.97
C GLY A 215 -15.21 -8.91 3.68
N VAL A 216 -15.86 -8.47 2.61
CA VAL A 216 -15.21 -8.02 1.37
C VAL A 216 -15.79 -6.66 0.99
N ALA A 217 -14.96 -5.63 1.02
CA ALA A 217 -15.33 -4.29 0.60
C ALA A 217 -15.13 -4.13 -0.92
N LEU A 218 -16.13 -3.58 -1.60
CA LEU A 218 -16.12 -3.28 -3.03
C LEU A 218 -15.99 -1.77 -3.23
N PHE A 219 -14.92 -1.38 -3.91
CA PHE A 219 -14.69 -0.01 -4.36
C PHE A 219 -14.84 0.08 -5.87
N LEU A 220 -15.37 1.20 -6.37
CA LEU A 220 -15.38 1.52 -7.79
C LEU A 220 -14.37 2.63 -8.06
N ASP A 221 -13.50 2.43 -9.04
CA ASP A 221 -12.55 3.42 -9.54
C ASP A 221 -12.87 3.74 -11.01
N ARG A 222 -13.95 4.50 -11.22
CA ARG A 222 -14.55 4.76 -12.55
C ARG A 222 -13.79 5.80 -13.37
N ASP A 223 -13.17 6.75 -12.70
CA ASP A 223 -12.50 7.92 -13.29
C ASP A 223 -11.02 7.95 -12.89
N ALA A 224 -10.35 6.81 -12.86
CA ALA A 224 -8.97 6.74 -12.41
C ALA A 224 -8.05 7.73 -13.14
N GLY A 225 -7.18 8.37 -12.37
CA GLY A 225 -6.32 9.48 -12.76
C GLY A 225 -6.00 10.40 -11.57
N PRO A 226 -5.06 11.35 -11.74
CA PRO A 226 -4.55 12.15 -10.63
C PRO A 226 -5.65 12.88 -9.83
N GLY A 227 -5.70 12.63 -8.52
CA GLY A 227 -6.67 13.26 -7.59
C GLY A 227 -8.09 12.69 -7.62
N ARG A 228 -8.38 11.68 -8.45
CA ARG A 228 -9.63 10.92 -8.43
C ARG A 228 -9.49 9.75 -7.46
N GLN A 229 -10.55 9.43 -6.73
CA GLN A 229 -10.45 8.55 -5.57
C GLN A 229 -11.47 7.42 -5.68
N PRO A 230 -11.09 6.15 -5.40
CA PRO A 230 -12.03 5.05 -5.36
C PRO A 230 -13.20 5.31 -4.40
N GLU A 231 -14.39 4.85 -4.75
CA GLU A 231 -15.59 4.99 -3.92
C GLU A 231 -16.02 3.64 -3.35
N LEU A 232 -16.13 3.55 -2.02
CA LEU A 232 -16.71 2.39 -1.35
C LEU A 232 -18.22 2.33 -1.66
N VAL A 233 -18.63 1.30 -2.40
CA VAL A 233 -20.04 1.16 -2.78
C VAL A 233 -20.73 0.01 -2.07
N HIS A 234 -20.03 -1.01 -1.59
CA HIS A 234 -20.64 -2.16 -0.94
C HIS A 234 -19.67 -2.88 0.00
N ILE A 235 -20.20 -3.60 0.99
CA ILE A 235 -19.45 -4.56 1.81
C ILE A 235 -20.27 -5.85 1.84
N ALA A 236 -19.73 -6.92 1.25
CA ALA A 236 -20.30 -8.25 1.35
C ALA A 236 -19.80 -8.91 2.64
N THR A 237 -20.68 -9.65 3.32
CA THR A 237 -20.41 -10.28 4.63
C THR A 237 -20.86 -11.73 4.63
N GLY A 238 -20.45 -12.50 5.65
CA GLY A 238 -20.82 -13.91 5.80
C GLY A 238 -19.80 -14.88 5.23
N PHE A 239 -18.61 -14.38 4.87
CA PHE A 239 -17.46 -15.21 4.54
C PHE A 239 -16.79 -15.73 5.81
N PRO A 240 -15.92 -16.77 5.71
CA PRO A 240 -15.14 -17.23 6.85
C PRO A 240 -14.31 -16.09 7.46
N GLU A 241 -14.19 -16.10 8.79
CA GLU A 241 -13.28 -15.22 9.51
C GLU A 241 -11.81 -15.62 9.29
N GLN A 242 -10.88 -14.81 9.79
CA GLN A 242 -9.43 -15.00 9.65
C GLN A 242 -8.99 -15.04 8.18
N LEU A 243 -9.63 -14.22 7.34
CA LEU A 243 -9.20 -14.02 5.96
C LEU A 243 -7.73 -13.56 5.95
N VAL A 244 -6.98 -14.07 4.98
CA VAL A 244 -5.56 -13.76 4.77
C VAL A 244 -5.26 -13.21 3.37
N ASN A 245 -6.10 -13.51 2.38
CA ASN A 245 -5.93 -13.00 1.02
C ASN A 245 -7.23 -13.11 0.19
N ILE A 246 -7.27 -12.38 -0.92
CA ILE A 246 -8.27 -12.48 -1.98
C ILE A 246 -7.56 -12.46 -3.33
N GLN A 247 -8.05 -13.23 -4.30
CA GLN A 247 -7.53 -13.25 -5.67
C GLN A 247 -8.66 -13.36 -6.68
N LEU A 248 -8.70 -12.46 -7.66
CA LEU A 248 -9.65 -12.54 -8.75
C LEU A 248 -9.19 -13.62 -9.75
N GLN A 249 -10.10 -14.50 -10.15
CA GLN A 249 -9.85 -15.43 -11.24
C GLN A 249 -9.98 -14.70 -12.58
N PRO A 250 -8.91 -14.67 -13.41
CA PRO A 250 -8.94 -13.97 -14.69
C PRO A 250 -10.08 -14.48 -15.59
N GLY A 251 -10.85 -13.54 -16.15
CA GLY A 251 -11.91 -13.82 -17.12
C GLY A 251 -13.14 -14.58 -16.59
N ALA A 252 -13.19 -14.91 -15.29
CA ALA A 252 -14.29 -15.67 -14.70
C ALA A 252 -15.26 -14.82 -13.86
N GLY A 253 -14.86 -13.60 -13.47
CA GLY A 253 -15.66 -12.76 -12.57
C GLY A 253 -15.87 -13.38 -11.17
N VAL A 254 -15.02 -14.33 -10.78
CA VAL A 254 -15.06 -15.05 -9.49
C VAL A 254 -13.83 -14.66 -8.68
N ALA A 255 -13.99 -14.39 -7.40
CA ALA A 255 -12.88 -14.14 -6.49
C ALA A 255 -12.73 -15.29 -5.48
N TRP A 256 -11.48 -15.65 -5.18
CA TRP A 256 -11.13 -16.70 -4.23
C TRP A 256 -10.66 -16.08 -2.94
N LEU A 257 -11.24 -16.53 -1.82
CA LEU A 257 -10.88 -16.09 -0.47
C LEU A 257 -10.12 -17.20 0.26
N ALA A 258 -8.97 -16.83 0.82
CA ALA A 258 -8.19 -17.70 1.70
C ALA A 258 -8.37 -17.27 3.16
N SER A 259 -8.63 -18.23 4.06
CA SER A 259 -8.62 -18.04 5.52
C SER A 259 -7.72 -19.09 6.18
N GLN A 260 -7.21 -18.78 7.37
CA GLN A 260 -6.42 -19.73 8.17
C GLN A 260 -7.24 -20.94 8.66
N GLY A 261 -8.58 -20.85 8.67
CA GLY A 261 -9.48 -21.94 9.07
C GLY A 261 -10.10 -22.73 7.91
N SER A 262 -10.17 -22.14 6.70
CA SER A 262 -10.76 -22.75 5.49
C SER A 262 -10.56 -21.84 4.26
N SER A 263 -10.71 -22.38 3.04
CA SER A 263 -10.82 -21.57 1.80
C SER A 263 -12.26 -21.53 1.33
N ALA A 264 -12.73 -20.39 0.82
CA ALA A 264 -14.12 -20.20 0.36
C ALA A 264 -14.20 -19.54 -1.03
N LEU A 265 -15.34 -19.78 -1.69
CA LEU A 265 -15.73 -19.21 -2.97
C LEU A 265 -16.71 -18.05 -2.73
N GLY A 266 -16.49 -16.91 -3.38
CA GLY A 266 -17.32 -15.71 -3.27
C GLY A 266 -17.67 -15.12 -4.63
#